data_AF-A0A350P0S4-F1
#
_entry.id   AF-A0A350P0S4-F1
#
_cell.length_a   1.000
_cell.length_b   1.000
_cell.length_c   1.000
_cell.angle_alpha   90.00
_cell.angle_beta   90.00
_cell.angle_gamma   90.00
#
_symmetry.space_group_name_H-M   'P 1'
#
loop_
_entity.id
_entity.type
_entity.pdbx_description
1 polymer ?
#
loop_
_entity_poly.entity_id
_entity_poly.type
_entity_poly.pdbx_seq_one_letter_code
_entity_poly.pdbx_strand_id
1 'polypeptide(L)' 'MDLVSFIKDYQKILINRVDDISLSITSGGVTDWEDYKARVGEIQGVTYALDEMKALLKKVKYIDDTDRT' A
#
# COMPACT_ATOMS: atom_id res chain seq x y z
N MET A 1 -14.60 -14.01 4.26
CA MET A 1 -13.59 -13.28 3.46
C MET A 1 -12.42 -14.23 3.30
N ASP A 2 -12.01 -14.53 2.06
CA ASP A 2 -10.81 -15.34 1.80
C ASP A 2 -9.54 -14.45 1.89
N LEU A 3 -8.37 -15.06 2.07
CA LEU A 3 -7.11 -14.33 2.22
C LEU A 3 -6.79 -13.42 1.01
N VAL A 4 -7.11 -13.86 -0.22
CA VAL A 4 -6.89 -13.09 -1.44
C VAL A 4 -7.81 -11.87 -1.48
N SER A 5 -9.09 -12.03 -1.11
CA SER A 5 -10.05 -10.94 -1.01
C SER A 5 -9.63 -9.91 0.05
N PHE A 6 -9.16 -10.37 1.22
CA PHE A 6 -8.60 -9.48 2.25
C PHE A 6 -7.41 -8.68 1.74
N ILE A 7 -6.44 -9.33 1.09
CA ILE A 7 -5.25 -8.64 0.59
C ILE A 7 -5.64 -7.59 -0.46
N LYS A 8 -6.58 -7.90 -1.36
CA LYS A 8 -7.05 -6.92 -2.37
C LYS A 8 -7.76 -5.72 -1.74
N ASP A 9 -8.63 -5.96 -0.76
CA ASP A 9 -9.35 -4.90 -0.07
C ASP A 9 -8.38 -4.00 0.70
N TYR A 10 -7.39 -4.60 1.37
CA TYR A 10 -6.40 -3.84 2.11
C TYR A 10 -5.43 -3.09 1.19
N GLN A 11 -5.06 -3.65 0.03
CA GLN A 11 -4.31 -2.91 -1.01
C GLN A 11 -5.05 -1.63 -1.43
N LYS A 12 -6.37 -1.69 -1.60
CA LYS A 12 -7.19 -0.51 -1.94
C LYS A 12 -7.13 0.55 -0.84
N ILE A 13 -7.19 0.14 0.43
CA ILE A 13 -7.06 1.05 1.59
C ILE A 13 -5.70 1.76 1.57
N LEU A 14 -4.62 1.02 1.33
CA LEU A 14 -3.27 1.59 1.28
C LEU A 14 -3.08 2.56 0.10
N ILE A 15 -3.64 2.25 -1.07
CA ILE A 15 -3.61 3.15 -2.23
C ILE A 15 -4.34 4.46 -1.89
N ASN A 16 -5.55 4.37 -1.34
CA ASN A 16 -6.30 5.55 -0.92
C ASN A 16 -5.51 6.40 0.08
N ARG A 17 -4.77 5.76 1.00
CA ARG A 17 -3.93 6.48 1.96
C ARG A 17 -2.80 7.26 1.28
N VAL A 18 -2.16 6.70 0.27
CA VAL A 18 -1.14 7.43 -0.52
C VAL A 18 -1.76 8.63 -1.23
N ASP A 19 -2.94 8.45 -1.83
CA ASP A 19 -3.66 9.51 -2.52
C ASP A 19 -4.06 10.64 -1.55
N ASP A 20 -4.56 10.29 -0.36
CA ASP A 20 -4.94 11.26 0.67
C ASP A 20 -3.74 12.09 1.16
N ILE A 21 -2.59 11.45 1.41
CA ILE A 21 -1.36 12.16 1.83
C ILE A 21 -0.87 13.04 0.69
N SER A 22 -0.86 12.53 -0.55
CA SER A 22 -0.42 13.28 -1.74
C SER A 22 -1.30 14.50 -2.00
N LEU A 23 -2.62 14.35 -1.86
CA LEU A 23 -3.57 15.45 -1.94
C LEU A 23 -3.32 16.46 -0.83
N SER A 24 -3.11 16.00 0.41
CA SER A 24 -2.79 16.88 1.53
C SER A 24 -1.49 17.66 1.31
N ILE A 25 -0.46 17.06 0.70
CA ILE A 25 0.80 17.75 0.37
C ILE A 25 0.55 18.84 -0.68
N THR A 26 -0.14 18.49 -1.77
CA THR A 26 -0.34 19.39 -2.92
C THR A 26 -1.35 20.51 -2.65
N SER A 27 -2.26 20.33 -1.70
CA SER A 27 -3.27 21.33 -1.29
C SER A 27 -2.79 22.29 -0.19
N GLY A 28 -1.52 22.23 0.20
CA GLY A 28 -0.95 23.12 1.23
C GLY A 28 -1.22 22.68 2.67
N GLY A 29 -1.53 21.39 2.88
CA GLY A 29 -1.68 20.82 4.22
C GLY A 29 -0.37 20.60 4.96
N VAL A 30 0.76 21.08 4.44
CA VAL A 30 2.10 20.93 5.02
C VAL A 30 2.55 22.25 5.62
N THR A 31 2.94 22.24 6.90
CA THR A 31 3.30 23.47 7.63
C THR A 31 4.76 23.87 7.47
N ASP A 32 5.66 22.89 7.36
CA ASP A 32 7.10 23.10 7.30
C ASP A 32 7.81 21.89 6.68
N TRP A 33 9.14 21.97 6.61
CA TRP A 33 9.97 20.91 6.04
C TRP A 33 9.93 19.59 6.82
N GLU A 34 9.77 19.65 8.14
CA GLU A 34 9.71 18.45 8.97
C GLU A 34 8.39 17.71 8.75
N ASP A 35 7.27 18.44 8.68
CA ASP A 35 5.96 17.89 8.31
C ASP A 35 5.97 17.31 6.88
N TYR A 36 6.58 18.01 5.91
CA TYR A 36 6.76 17.48 4.56
C TYR A 36 7.49 16.13 4.58
N LYS A 37 8.62 16.08 5.28
CA LYS A 37 9.48 14.89 5.36
C LYS A 37 8.75 13.73 6.04
N ALA A 38 7.98 14.00 7.09
CA ALA A 38 7.16 12.99 7.76
C ALA A 38 6.13 12.36 6.80
N ARG A 39 5.42 13.18 6.02
CA ARG A 39 4.42 12.72 5.05
C ARG A 39 5.02 11.93 3.89
N VAL A 40 6.16 12.37 3.37
CA VAL A 40 6.90 11.60 2.36
C VAL A 40 7.36 10.26 2.93
N GLY A 41 7.83 10.23 4.18
CA GLY A 41 8.18 8.99 4.88
C GLY A 41 6.98 8.06 5.06
N GLU A 42 5.80 8.61 5.34
CA GLU A 42 4.56 7.83 5.39
C GLU A 42 4.21 7.21 4.03
N ILE A 43 4.26 8.00 2.94
CA ILE A 43 4.07 7.48 1.58
C ILE A 43 5.04 6.34 1.27
N GLN A 44 6.32 6.49 1.63
CA GLN A 44 7.34 5.44 1.44
C GLN A 44 6.99 4.16 2.21
N GLY A 45 6.60 4.29 3.49
CA GLY A 45 6.21 3.14 4.32
C GLY A 45 4.97 2.42 3.76
N VAL A 46 3.96 3.18 3.33
CA VAL A 46 2.73 2.61 2.74
C VAL A 46 3.03 1.93 1.40
N THR A 47 3.90 2.52 0.57
CA THR A 47 4.32 1.94 -0.71
C THR A 47 5.09 0.64 -0.49
N TYR A 48 5.99 0.61 0.50
CA TYR A 48 6.71 -0.62 0.87
C TYR A 48 5.73 -1.73 1.28
N ALA A 49 4.75 -1.43 2.13
CA ALA A 49 3.71 -2.39 2.51
C ALA A 49 2.91 -2.90 1.30
N LEU A 50 2.55 -2.02 0.36
CA LEU A 50 1.86 -2.40 -0.88
C LEU A 50 2.65 -3.42 -1.71
N ASP A 51 3.97 -3.24 -1.82
CA ASP A 51 4.82 -4.14 -2.58
C ASP A 51 4.99 -5.50 -1.91
N GLU A 52 5.12 -5.54 -0.58
CA GLU A 52 5.10 -6.79 0.20
C GLU A 52 3.78 -7.55 0.00
N MET A 53 2.64 -6.86 -0.02
CA MET A 53 1.34 -7.49 -0.29
C MET A 53 1.23 -8.09 -1.69
N LYS A 54 1.78 -7.40 -2.70
CA LYS A 54 1.85 -7.95 -4.08
C LYS A 54 2.74 -9.19 -4.12
N ALA A 55 3.86 -9.17 -3.39
CA ALA A 55 4.76 -10.32 -3.29
C ALA A 55 4.06 -11.53 -2.63
N LEU A 56 3.31 -11.31 -1.55
CA LEU A 56 2.50 -12.33 -0.89
C LEU A 56 1.44 -12.92 -1.81
N LEU A 57 0.68 -12.10 -2.54
CA LEU A 57 -0.32 -12.58 -3.51
C LEU A 57 0.31 -13.42 -4.62
N LYS A 58 1.48 -13.00 -5.12
CA LYS A 58 2.21 -13.75 -6.15
C LYS A 58 2.62 -15.13 -5.63
N LYS A 59 3.08 -15.21 -4.37
CA LYS A 59 3.43 -16.48 -3.72
C LYS A 59 2.21 -17.38 -3.53
N VAL A 60 1.07 -16.82 -3.08
CA VAL A 60 -0.17 -17.58 -2.90
C VAL A 60 -0.67 -18.15 -4.23
N LYS A 61 -0.66 -17.36 -5.32
CA LYS A 61 -1.02 -17.84 -6.65
C LYS A 61 -0.12 -18.97 -7.14
N TYR A 62 1.20 -18.84 -6.95
CA TYR A 62 2.15 -19.87 -7.33
C TYR A 62 1.90 -21.20 -6.61
N ILE A 63 1.57 -21.16 -5.31
CA ILE A 63 1.23 -22.37 -4.54
C ILE A 63 -0.05 -23.02 -5.09
N ASP A 64 -1.11 -22.24 -5.33
CA ASP A 64 -2.38 -22.74 -5.88
C ASP A 64 -2.23 -23.35 -7.29
N ASP A 65 -1.33 -22.81 -8.13
CA ASP A 65 -1.04 -23.36 -9.45
C ASP A 65 -0.19 -24.66 -9.39
N THR A 66 0.67 -24.79 -8.38
CA THR A 66 1.55 -25.97 -8.21
C THR A 66 0.81 -27.15 -7.57
N ASP A 67 -0.13 -26.90 -6.66
CA ASP A 67 -0.96 -27.96 -6.04
C ASP A 67 -2.00 -28.57 -7.02
N ARG A 68 -2.18 -27.97 -8.20
CA ARG A 68 -3.11 -28.46 -9.25
C ARG A 68 -2.45 -29.38 -10.28
N THR A 69 -1.15 -29.64 -10.20
CA THR A 69 -0.38 -30.50 -11.11
C THR A 69 0.23 -31.68 -10.39
#